data_AF-A0AA43JHE0-F1
#
_entry.id   AF-A0AA43JHE0-F1
#
_cell.length_a   1.000
_cell.length_b   1.000
_cell.length_c   1.000
_cell.angle_alpha   90.00
_cell.angle_beta   90.00
_cell.angle_gamma   90.00
#
_symmetry.space_group_name_H-M   'P 1'
#
loop_
_entity.id
_entity.type
_entity.pdbx_description
1 polymer ?
#
loop_
_entity_poly.entity_id
_entity_poly.type
_entity_poly.pdbx_seq_one_letter_code
_entity_poly.pdbx_strand_id
1 'polypeptide(L)'
;MIDSSIRRCKKSVIHGDHTIAVRSRGLLLFCLIIGVTSSCASPESLEMGSYDPSHDQRAIAGYYQNQALAMHEKAKAQTTTAARYEELFGAESDLVSGARLLAHYYEETALELERLAKAHASVDRTGRRSTAVP
;
A
#
# COMPACT_ATOMS: atom_id res chain seq x y z
N MET A 1 -5.53 25.71 -48.14
CA MET A 1 -5.93 24.51 -47.37
C MET A 1 -4.77 24.21 -46.44
N ILE A 2 -4.77 24.49 -45.13
CA ILE A 2 -5.76 24.46 -44.04
C ILE A 2 -5.28 25.54 -43.02
N ASP A 3 -5.97 26.63 -42.76
CA ASP A 3 -7.05 26.89 -41.77
C ASP A 3 -6.68 26.71 -40.27
N SER A 4 -6.49 27.88 -39.63
CA SER A 4 -6.86 28.34 -38.27
C SER A 4 -7.01 27.37 -37.09
N SER A 5 -6.50 27.76 -35.91
CA SER A 5 -7.25 28.67 -35.01
C SER A 5 -6.66 28.70 -33.59
N ILE A 6 -6.25 29.90 -33.21
CA ILE A 6 -5.70 30.29 -31.90
C ILE A 6 -6.84 30.27 -30.86
N ARG A 7 -6.68 29.46 -29.80
CA ARG A 7 -7.63 29.42 -28.67
C ARG A 7 -7.54 30.70 -27.83
N ARG A 8 -8.53 31.56 -28.02
CA ARG A 8 -8.83 32.78 -27.24
C ARG A 8 -9.45 32.38 -25.90
N CYS A 9 -8.75 32.62 -24.79
CA CYS A 9 -9.28 32.42 -23.44
C CYS A 9 -10.21 33.59 -23.08
N LYS A 10 -11.51 33.31 -22.92
CA LYS A 10 -12.53 34.29 -22.47
C LYS A 10 -12.49 34.41 -20.95
N LYS A 11 -12.23 35.62 -20.45
CA LYS A 11 -12.38 36.02 -19.05
C LYS A 11 -13.85 36.38 -18.81
N SER A 12 -14.57 35.65 -17.97
CA SER A 12 -15.90 36.08 -17.50
C SER A 12 -15.79 36.73 -16.13
N VAL A 13 -16.16 38.01 -16.08
CA VAL A 13 -16.46 38.78 -14.87
C VAL A 13 -17.79 38.28 -14.32
N ILE A 14 -17.82 37.91 -13.03
CA ILE A 14 -19.08 37.62 -12.32
C ILE A 14 -19.23 38.67 -11.22
N HIS A 15 -20.23 39.52 -11.42
CA HIS A 15 -20.81 40.46 -10.47
C HIS A 15 -22.14 39.85 -10.03
N GLY A 16 -22.39 39.75 -8.72
CA GLY A 16 -23.54 39.01 -8.19
C GLY A 16 -23.62 39.06 -6.68
N ASP A 17 -24.20 40.16 -6.21
CA ASP A 17 -24.26 40.69 -4.85
C ASP A 17 -25.35 40.05 -3.95
N HIS A 18 -25.09 40.11 -2.64
CA HIS A 18 -26.05 40.22 -1.51
C HIS A 18 -26.96 39.07 -1.02
N THR A 19 -27.08 37.90 -1.65
CA THR A 19 -27.95 36.82 -1.10
C THR A 19 -27.27 35.83 -0.14
N ILE A 20 -25.94 35.86 -0.02
CA ILE A 20 -25.17 34.84 0.71
C ILE A 20 -25.07 35.12 2.22
N ALA A 21 -25.21 36.38 2.64
CA ALA A 21 -24.92 36.79 4.02
C ALA A 21 -25.99 36.39 5.05
N VAL A 22 -27.24 36.10 4.63
CA VAL A 22 -28.34 35.78 5.56
C VAL A 22 -28.37 34.29 5.91
N ARG A 23 -27.94 33.42 4.99
CA ARG A 23 -27.98 31.95 5.17
C ARG A 23 -26.86 31.42 6.06
N SER A 24 -25.73 32.12 6.16
CA SER A 24 -24.57 31.71 6.98
C SER A 24 -24.78 31.95 8.48
N ARG A 25 -25.57 32.95 8.86
CA ARG A 25 -25.84 33.30 10.27
C ARG A 25 -26.74 32.29 10.98
N GLY A 26 -27.75 31.76 10.29
CA GLY A 26 -28.63 30.72 10.84
C GLY A 26 -27.91 29.37 11.01
N LEU A 27 -26.99 29.04 10.10
CA LEU A 27 -26.23 27.79 10.15
C LEU A 27 -25.20 27.78 11.29
N LEU A 28 -24.54 28.92 11.54
CA LEU A 28 -23.57 29.08 12.63
C LEU A 28 -24.22 28.92 14.02
N LEU A 29 -25.42 29.48 14.21
CA LEU A 29 -26.17 29.29 15.45
C LEU A 29 -26.59 27.83 15.67
N PHE A 30 -27.01 27.14 14.61
CA PHE A 30 -27.40 25.73 14.69
C PHE A 30 -26.22 24.81 15.05
N CYS A 31 -25.03 25.07 14.49
CA CYS A 31 -23.81 24.34 14.87
C CYS A 31 -23.37 24.59 16.32
N LEU A 32 -23.56 25.80 16.84
CA LEU A 32 -23.21 26.16 18.22
C LEU A 32 -24.13 25.48 19.25
N ILE A 33 -25.41 25.27 18.93
CA ILE A 33 -26.37 24.60 19.83
C ILE A 33 -26.12 23.09 19.91
N ILE A 34 -25.72 22.44 18.80
CA ILE A 34 -25.41 20.99 18.79
C ILE A 34 -24.11 20.69 19.56
N GLY A 35 -23.15 21.62 19.58
CA GLY A 35 -21.87 21.43 20.28
C GLY A 35 -21.96 21.42 21.82
N VAL A 36 -23.02 21.99 22.40
CA VAL A 36 -23.13 22.15 23.87
C VAL A 36 -23.90 21.00 24.54
N THR A 37 -24.68 20.20 23.81
CA THR A 37 -25.55 19.18 24.41
C THR A 37 -25.07 17.73 24.25
N SER A 38 -23.88 17.48 23.72
CA SER A 38 -23.30 16.12 23.65
C SER A 38 -21.93 16.02 24.31
N SER A 39 -21.92 16.05 25.64
CA SER A 39 -20.87 15.40 26.45
C SER A 39 -21.39 15.10 27.84
N CYS A 40 -21.99 13.92 27.97
CA CYS A 40 -21.89 13.07 29.16
C CYS A 40 -22.13 11.62 28.72
N ALA A 41 -21.39 11.16 27.71
CA ALA A 41 -21.07 9.75 27.62
C ALA A 41 -19.77 9.60 28.42
N SER A 42 -19.86 8.95 29.58
CA SER A 42 -18.70 8.46 30.31
C SER A 42 -17.72 7.85 29.30
N PRO A 43 -16.40 8.12 29.38
CA PRO A 43 -15.47 7.31 28.62
C PRO A 43 -15.60 5.91 29.20
N GLU A 44 -16.41 5.07 28.57
CA GLU A 44 -16.19 3.65 28.59
C GLU A 44 -14.76 3.52 28.09
N SER A 45 -13.85 3.28 29.03
CA SER A 45 -12.48 2.94 28.71
C SER A 45 -12.62 1.74 27.79
N LEU A 46 -12.42 1.95 26.49
CA LEU A 46 -12.20 0.85 25.56
C LEU A 46 -11.07 0.07 26.20
N GLU A 47 -11.41 -1.07 26.78
CA GLU A 47 -10.44 -1.92 27.44
C GLU A 47 -9.52 -2.39 26.32
N MET A 48 -8.41 -1.67 26.17
CA MET A 48 -7.28 -1.98 25.30
C MET A 48 -6.53 -3.19 25.89
N GLY A 49 -7.26 -4.16 26.44
CA GLY A 49 -6.77 -5.30 27.22
C GLY A 49 -6.52 -6.56 26.39
N SER A 50 -6.73 -6.51 25.07
CA SER A 50 -6.57 -7.66 24.18
C SER A 50 -5.78 -7.32 22.91
N TYR A 51 -4.75 -6.47 23.03
CA TYR A 51 -3.78 -6.36 21.93
C TYR A 51 -2.91 -7.63 21.93
N ASP A 52 -3.15 -8.52 20.96
CA ASP A 52 -2.31 -9.69 20.71
C ASP A 52 -1.29 -9.36 19.61
N PRO A 53 -0.05 -8.96 19.96
CA PRO A 53 0.98 -8.65 18.97
C PRO A 53 1.32 -9.86 18.08
N SER A 54 0.99 -11.09 18.49
CA SER A 54 1.24 -12.30 17.70
C SER A 54 0.39 -12.36 16.42
N HIS A 55 -0.81 -11.79 16.46
CA HIS A 55 -1.70 -11.70 15.29
C HIS A 55 -1.08 -10.83 14.18
N ASP A 56 -0.52 -9.68 14.55
CA ASP A 56 0.15 -8.77 13.62
C ASP A 56 1.41 -9.43 13.03
N GLN A 57 2.19 -10.14 13.85
CA GLN A 57 3.38 -10.85 13.37
C GLN A 57 3.03 -11.96 12.36
N ARG A 58 1.93 -12.68 12.57
CA ARG A 58 1.48 -13.70 11.62
C ARG A 58 1.03 -13.10 10.30
N ALA A 59 0.29 -11.99 10.34
CA ALA A 59 -0.14 -11.28 9.13
C ALA A 59 1.08 -10.74 8.34
N ILE A 60 2.05 -10.15 9.03
CA ILE A 60 3.30 -9.65 8.42
C ILE A 60 4.11 -10.80 7.81
N ALA A 61 4.25 -11.93 8.51
CA ALA A 61 4.93 -13.11 7.98
C ALA A 61 4.27 -13.63 6.69
N GLY A 62 2.92 -13.70 6.68
CA GLY A 62 2.16 -14.10 5.50
C GLY A 62 2.35 -13.14 4.31
N TYR A 63 2.39 -11.83 4.57
CA TYR A 63 2.67 -10.83 3.53
C TYR A 63 4.03 -11.05 2.87
N TYR A 64 5.10 -11.21 3.66
CA TYR A 64 6.44 -11.46 3.11
C TYR A 64 6.53 -12.80 2.39
N GLN A 65 5.87 -13.84 2.88
CA GLN A 65 5.83 -15.14 2.22
C GLN A 65 5.17 -15.05 0.83
N ASN A 66 4.05 -14.34 0.71
CA ASN A 66 3.37 -14.14 -0.57
C ASN A 66 4.23 -13.35 -1.56
N GLN A 67 4.96 -12.34 -1.08
CA GLN A 67 5.90 -11.60 -1.93
C GLN A 67 7.09 -12.47 -2.37
N ALA A 68 7.62 -13.32 -1.50
CA ALA A 68 8.69 -14.25 -1.84
C ALA A 68 8.27 -15.19 -2.98
N LEU A 69 7.05 -15.75 -2.89
CA LEU A 69 6.48 -16.59 -3.95
C LEU A 69 6.38 -15.84 -5.28
N ALA A 70 5.85 -14.62 -5.28
CA ALA A 70 5.77 -13.80 -6.48
C ALA A 70 7.15 -13.50 -7.09
N MET A 71 8.20 -13.36 -6.27
CA MET A 71 9.56 -13.15 -6.77
C MET A 71 10.18 -14.43 -7.34
N HIS A 72 9.97 -15.60 -6.73
CA HIS A 72 10.38 -16.89 -7.32
C HIS A 72 9.72 -17.13 -8.68
N GLU A 73 8.44 -16.81 -8.82
CA GLU A 73 7.73 -16.92 -10.11
C GLU A 73 8.36 -16.01 -11.17
N LYS A 74 8.73 -14.77 -10.81
CA LYS A 74 9.45 -13.85 -11.71
C LYS A 74 10.84 -14.37 -12.06
N ALA A 75 11.58 -14.90 -11.09
CA ALA A 75 12.89 -15.49 -11.32
C ALA A 75 12.80 -16.63 -12.34
N LYS A 76 11.87 -17.57 -12.14
CA LYS A 76 11.61 -18.69 -13.06
C LYS A 76 11.20 -18.21 -14.46
N ALA A 77 10.36 -17.18 -14.54
CA ALA A 77 9.95 -16.58 -15.81
C ALA A 77 11.16 -15.99 -16.55
N GLN A 78 12.05 -15.29 -15.86
CA GLN A 78 13.26 -14.71 -16.46
C GLN A 78 14.28 -15.77 -16.87
N THR A 79 14.45 -16.84 -16.09
CA THR A 79 15.27 -18.00 -16.50
C THR A 79 14.74 -18.63 -17.79
N THR A 80 13.41 -18.75 -17.91
CA THR A 80 12.78 -19.27 -19.13
C THR A 80 13.00 -18.33 -20.32
N THR A 81 12.90 -17.01 -20.09
CA THR A 81 13.18 -15.98 -21.11
C THR A 81 14.64 -16.01 -21.56
N ALA A 82 15.59 -16.13 -20.64
CA ALA A 82 17.01 -16.22 -20.96
C ALA A 82 17.31 -17.41 -21.88
N ALA A 83 16.73 -18.59 -21.60
CA ALA A 83 16.89 -19.77 -22.45
C ALA A 83 16.35 -19.54 -23.87
N ARG A 84 15.20 -18.86 -24.01
CA ARG A 84 14.64 -18.51 -25.33
C ARG A 84 15.51 -17.50 -26.08
N TYR A 85 16.06 -16.51 -25.38
CA TYR A 85 16.96 -15.54 -26.00
C TYR A 85 18.29 -16.17 -26.42
N GLU A 86 18.79 -17.14 -25.66
CA GLU A 86 20.01 -17.88 -26.00
C GLU A 86 19.85 -18.67 -27.30
N GLU A 87 18.70 -19.30 -27.52
CA GLU A 87 18.37 -20.00 -28.76
C GLU A 87 18.30 -19.05 -29.98
N LEU A 88 17.77 -17.83 -29.79
CA LEU A 88 17.52 -16.89 -30.89
C LEU A 88 18.72 -15.98 -31.21
N PHE A 89 19.47 -15.58 -30.19
CA PHE A 89 20.48 -14.52 -30.29
C PHE A 89 21.87 -14.97 -29.84
N GLY A 90 22.00 -16.18 -29.31
CA GLY A 90 23.24 -16.70 -28.74
C GLY A 90 23.45 -16.28 -27.28
N ALA A 91 24.27 -17.07 -26.57
CA ALA A 91 24.50 -16.95 -25.13
C ALA A 91 25.14 -15.63 -24.70
N GLU A 92 25.96 -15.02 -25.56
CA GLU A 92 26.71 -13.79 -25.28
C GLU A 92 25.89 -12.52 -25.56
N SER A 93 24.63 -12.63 -25.99
CA SER A 93 23.81 -11.45 -26.26
C SER A 93 23.45 -10.70 -24.97
N ASP A 94 23.38 -9.37 -25.06
CA ASP A 94 22.97 -8.52 -23.93
C ASP A 94 21.58 -8.90 -23.39
N LEU A 95 20.71 -9.43 -24.25
CA LEU A 95 19.39 -9.90 -23.87
C LEU A 95 19.45 -11.11 -22.94
N VAL A 96 20.33 -12.08 -23.23
CA VAL A 96 20.56 -13.25 -22.35
C VAL A 96 21.15 -12.80 -21.03
N SER A 97 22.18 -11.95 -21.07
CA SER A 97 22.82 -11.42 -19.87
C SER A 97 21.84 -10.65 -18.98
N GLY A 98 21.01 -9.79 -19.57
CA GLY A 98 19.99 -9.02 -18.84
C GLY A 98 18.91 -9.92 -18.22
N ALA A 99 18.42 -10.92 -18.95
CA ALA A 99 17.42 -11.86 -18.42
C ALA A 99 17.97 -12.72 -17.28
N ARG A 100 19.22 -13.20 -17.39
CA ARG A 100 19.91 -13.93 -16.32
C ARG A 100 20.10 -13.05 -15.08
N LEU A 101 20.53 -11.80 -15.25
CA LEU A 101 20.69 -10.86 -14.14
C LEU A 101 19.37 -10.61 -13.41
N LEU A 102 18.26 -10.42 -14.15
CA LEU A 102 16.93 -10.28 -13.55
C LEU A 102 16.49 -11.54 -12.82
N ALA A 103 16.76 -12.72 -13.37
CA ALA A 103 16.46 -13.99 -12.70
C ALA A 103 17.17 -14.07 -11.34
N HIS A 104 18.47 -13.77 -11.32
CA HIS A 104 19.26 -13.73 -10.08
C HIS A 104 18.74 -12.71 -9.08
N TYR A 105 18.46 -11.48 -9.52
CA TYR A 105 17.91 -10.43 -8.67
C TYR A 105 16.60 -10.86 -8.00
N TYR A 106 15.66 -11.43 -8.76
CA TYR A 106 14.39 -11.87 -8.21
C TYR A 106 14.56 -13.04 -7.24
N GLU A 107 15.46 -13.98 -7.51
CA GLU A 107 15.73 -15.10 -6.62
C GLU A 107 16.33 -14.63 -5.30
N GLU A 108 17.34 -13.76 -5.32
CA GLU A 108 17.94 -13.18 -4.10
C GLU A 108 16.90 -12.39 -3.29
N THR A 109 16.04 -11.64 -3.98
CA THR A 109 14.95 -10.90 -3.33
C THR A 109 13.95 -11.87 -2.68
N ALA A 110 13.61 -12.98 -3.35
CA ALA A 110 12.71 -13.98 -2.79
C ALA A 110 13.27 -14.58 -1.50
N LEU A 111 14.56 -14.96 -1.50
CA LEU A 111 15.23 -15.53 -0.34
C LEU A 111 15.29 -14.56 0.86
N GLU A 112 15.52 -13.27 0.60
CA GLU A 112 15.50 -12.27 1.66
C GLU A 112 14.09 -12.08 2.25
N LEU A 113 13.05 -12.07 1.40
CA LEU A 113 11.66 -12.01 1.85
C LEU A 113 11.28 -13.25 2.66
N GLU A 114 11.74 -14.45 2.28
CA GLU A 114 11.55 -15.65 3.09
C GLU A 114 12.25 -15.54 4.45
N ARG A 115 13.45 -14.97 4.49
CA ARG A 115 14.19 -14.76 5.75
C ARG A 115 13.40 -13.83 6.67
N LEU A 116 12.82 -12.75 6.14
CA LEU A 116 11.95 -11.84 6.88
C LEU A 116 10.67 -12.53 7.36
N ALA A 117 10.01 -13.31 6.50
CA ALA A 117 8.82 -14.10 6.87
C ALA A 117 9.12 -15.04 8.04
N LYS A 118 10.26 -15.76 7.99
CA LYS A 118 10.73 -16.66 9.05
C LYS A 118 11.00 -15.89 10.36
N ALA A 119 11.60 -14.71 10.28
CA ALA A 119 11.83 -13.87 11.46
C ALA A 119 10.51 -13.50 12.16
N HIS A 120 9.52 -12.99 11.43
CA HIS A 120 8.22 -12.63 12.00
C HIS A 120 7.42 -13.84 12.52
N ALA A 121 7.45 -14.97 11.80
CA ALA A 121 6.81 -16.20 12.26
C ALA A 121 7.44 -16.76 13.55
N SER A 122 8.74 -16.50 13.79
CA SER A 122 9.40 -16.90 15.03
C SER A 122 8.93 -16.08 16.23
N VAL A 123 8.63 -14.79 16.04
CA VAL A 123 8.13 -13.89 17.10
C VAL A 123 6.71 -14.30 17.54
N ASP A 124 5.82 -14.62 16.60
CA ASP A 124 4.47 -15.19 16.88
C ASP A 124 4.59 -16.44 17.77
N ARG A 125 5.51 -17.34 17.43
CA ARG A 125 5.74 -18.58 18.18
C ARG A 125 6.25 -18.35 19.60
N THR A 126 7.18 -17.41 19.78
CA THR A 126 7.70 -17.06 21.12
C THR A 126 6.66 -16.35 21.97
N GLY A 127 5.84 -15.47 21.38
CA GLY A 127 4.77 -14.76 22.08
C GLY A 127 3.71 -15.73 22.61
N ARG A 128 3.24 -16.67 21.76
CA ARG A 128 2.27 -17.70 22.16
C ARG A 128 2.78 -18.62 23.27
N ARG A 129 4.09 -18.94 23.29
CA ARG A 129 4.67 -19.77 24.35
C ARG A 129 4.80 -19.01 25.68
N SER A 130 4.99 -17.68 25.64
CA SER A 130 5.08 -16.86 26.86
C SER A 130 3.73 -16.62 27.54
N THR A 131 2.61 -16.67 26.80
CA THR A 131 1.26 -16.54 27.38
C THR A 131 0.70 -17.87 27.87
N ALA A 132 1.34 -18.99 27.54
CA ALA A 132 1.07 -20.32 28.07
C ALA A 132 1.93 -20.61 29.31
N VAL A 133 1.64 -19.92 30.42
CA VAL A 133 2.17 -20.27 31.76
C VAL A 133 1.06 -21.01 32.52
N PRO A 134 1.36 -22.15 33.21
CA PRO A 134 0.38 -23.00 33.88
C PRO A 134 -0.31 -22.35 35.10
#